data_AF-A0A2D9D692-F1
#
_entry.id   AF-A0A2D9D692-F1
#
_cell.length_a   1.000
_cell.length_b   1.000
_cell.length_c   1.000
_cell.angle_alpha   90.00
_cell.angle_beta   90.00
_cell.angle_gamma   90.00
#
_symmetry.space_group_name_H-M   'P 1'
#
loop_
_entity.id
_entity.type
_entity.pdbx_description
1 polymer ?
#
loop_
_entity_poly.entity_id
_entity_poly.type
_entity_poly.pdbx_seq_one_letter_code
_entity_poly.pdbx_strand_id
1 'polypeptide(L)'
;MENNNIDIGKVVLQTLKLIIVKPLTLPWQIYQNSMVSLSNSDNDSSEENVMSSDFPLYVWFVSIFNAMVFITYPLGLIAAIVAAMNAYSNAFQAFLMIIVGTYFIPLYFGLVRELLTVTLKTVYYLKRIANK
;
A
#
# COMPACT_ATOMS: atom_id res chain seq x y z
N MET A 1 9.17 -29.16 -29.35
CA MET A 1 8.63 -27.92 -28.75
C MET A 1 7.20 -28.24 -28.38
N GLU A 2 6.93 -28.39 -27.08
CA GLU A 2 5.63 -28.82 -26.57
C GLU A 2 4.59 -27.75 -26.85
N ASN A 3 3.60 -28.08 -27.66
CA ASN A 3 2.51 -27.18 -28.02
C ASN A 3 1.58 -27.06 -26.80
N ASN A 4 1.88 -26.13 -25.90
CA ASN A 4 0.97 -25.75 -24.84
C ASN A 4 -0.28 -25.17 -25.50
N ASN A 5 -1.37 -25.94 -25.55
CA ASN A 5 -2.68 -25.43 -25.92
C ASN A 5 -3.04 -24.29 -24.96
N ILE A 6 -2.97 -23.06 -25.45
CA ILE A 6 -3.33 -21.87 -24.68
C ILE A 6 -4.86 -21.84 -24.56
N ASP A 7 -5.36 -22.04 -23.35
CA ASP A 7 -6.77 -21.85 -23.03
C ASP A 7 -7.09 -20.34 -23.03
N ILE A 8 -7.61 -19.86 -24.16
CA ILE A 8 -7.95 -18.45 -24.37
C ILE A 8 -8.98 -17.98 -23.33
N GLY A 9 -9.93 -18.83 -22.94
CA GLY A 9 -10.94 -18.49 -21.94
C GLY A 9 -10.31 -18.21 -20.58
N LYS A 10 -9.37 -19.06 -20.17
CA LYS A 10 -8.58 -18.85 -18.95
C LYS A 10 -7.75 -17.57 -19.02
N VAL A 11 -7.11 -17.29 -20.16
CA VAL A 11 -6.33 -16.05 -20.37
C VAL A 11 -7.21 -14.82 -20.23
N VAL A 12 -8.39 -14.78 -20.87
CA VAL A 12 -9.32 -13.64 -20.77
C VAL A 12 -9.78 -13.42 -19.33
N LEU A 13 -10.14 -14.49 -18.60
CA LEU A 13 -10.54 -14.40 -17.21
C LEU A 13 -9.40 -13.87 -16.32
N GLN A 14 -8.18 -14.35 -16.54
CA GLN A 14 -7.00 -13.89 -15.80
C GLN A 14 -6.69 -12.43 -16.08
N THR A 15 -6.84 -11.99 -17.33
CA THR A 15 -6.69 -10.59 -17.74
C THR A 15 -7.74 -9.70 -17.08
N LEU A 16 -9.03 -10.09 -17.08
CA LEU A 16 -10.09 -9.34 -16.40
C LEU A 16 -9.83 -9.23 -14.89
N LYS A 17 -9.41 -10.32 -14.25
CA LYS A 17 -9.02 -10.31 -12.83
C LYS A 17 -7.87 -9.34 -12.57
N LEU A 18 -6.88 -9.30 -13.47
CA LEU A 18 -5.70 -8.47 -13.30
C LEU A 18 -5.98 -6.98 -13.56
N ILE A 19 -6.87 -6.66 -14.50
CA ILE A 19 -7.20 -5.27 -14.86
C ILE A 19 -8.25 -4.67 -13.93
N ILE A 20 -9.24 -5.45 -13.50
CA ILE A 20 -10.39 -4.91 -12.74
C ILE A 20 -10.25 -5.23 -11.25
N VAL A 21 -10.10 -6.51 -10.91
CA VAL A 21 -10.17 -6.94 -9.51
C VAL A 21 -8.93 -6.49 -8.75
N LYS A 22 -7.73 -6.70 -9.30
CA LYS A 22 -6.49 -6.35 -8.60
C LYS A 22 -6.38 -4.86 -8.24
N PRO A 23 -6.56 -3.90 -9.16
CA PRO A 23 -6.45 -2.48 -8.82
C PRO A 23 -7.47 -2.04 -7.77
N LEU A 24 -8.63 -2.70 -7.72
CA LEU A 24 -9.62 -2.45 -6.67
C LEU A 24 -9.24 -3.10 -5.34
N THR A 25 -8.67 -4.31 -5.30
CA THR A 25 -8.33 -4.97 -4.03
C THR A 25 -7.01 -4.50 -3.42
N LEU A 26 -6.08 -4.02 -4.24
CA LEU A 26 -4.73 -3.63 -3.80
C LEU A 26 -4.71 -2.50 -2.76
N PRO A 27 -5.45 -1.37 -2.92
CA PRO A 27 -5.46 -0.32 -1.90
C PRO A 27 -5.90 -0.83 -0.53
N TRP A 28 -6.91 -1.71 -0.51
CA TRP A 28 -7.38 -2.34 0.71
C TRP A 28 -6.32 -3.25 1.35
N GLN A 29 -5.63 -4.06 0.55
CA GLN A 29 -4.52 -4.90 1.03
C GLN A 29 -3.37 -4.06 1.60
N ILE A 30 -3.02 -2.96 0.94
CA ILE A 30 -1.96 -2.04 1.42
C ILE A 30 -2.37 -1.41 2.76
N TYR A 31 -3.64 -1.00 2.89
CA TYR A 31 -4.16 -0.48 4.14
C TYR A 31 -4.09 -1.51 5.27
N GLN A 32 -4.56 -2.74 5.04
CA GLN A 32 -4.50 -3.82 6.03
C GLN A 32 -3.06 -4.13 6.44
N ASN A 33 -2.14 -4.24 5.48
CA ASN A 33 -0.73 -4.49 5.74
C ASN A 33 -0.11 -3.35 6.56
N SER A 34 -0.45 -2.10 6.27
CA SER A 34 0.03 -0.94 7.02
C SER A 34 -0.46 -0.97 8.45
N MET A 35 -1.74 -1.30 8.66
CA MET A 35 -2.33 -1.46 9.99
C MET A 35 -1.66 -2.58 10.79
N VAL A 36 -1.41 -3.73 10.16
CA VAL A 36 -0.68 -4.86 10.78
C VAL A 36 0.76 -4.47 11.13
N SER A 37 1.46 -3.76 10.24
CA SER A 37 2.84 -3.29 10.48
C SER A 37 2.88 -2.35 11.69
N LEU A 38 1.97 -1.37 11.76
CA LEU A 38 1.88 -0.43 12.86
C LEU A 38 1.51 -1.10 14.18
N SER A 39 0.63 -2.10 14.15
CA SER A 39 0.23 -2.84 15.35
C SER A 39 1.34 -3.75 15.90
N ASN A 40 2.33 -4.11 15.09
CA ASN A 40 3.41 -5.02 15.45
C ASN A 40 4.78 -4.34 15.48
N SER A 41 4.84 -3.00 15.47
CA SER A 41 6.11 -2.23 15.44
C SER A 41 7.03 -2.56 16.61
N ASP A 42 6.45 -2.93 17.75
CA ASP A 42 7.18 -3.15 19.00
C ASP A 42 7.54 -4.64 19.21
N ASN A 43 7.20 -5.51 18.26
CA ASN A 43 7.46 -6.93 18.38
C ASN A 43 8.90 -7.24 17.93
N ASP A 44 9.73 -7.76 18.84
CA ASP A 44 11.16 -8.07 18.62
C ASP A 44 11.40 -9.03 17.43
N SER A 45 10.39 -9.80 17.04
CA SER A 45 10.44 -10.76 15.92
C SER A 45 10.12 -10.16 14.54
N SER A 46 9.78 -8.88 14.45
CA SER A 46 9.40 -8.23 13.18
C SER A 46 10.61 -7.97 12.27
N GLU A 47 10.44 -8.10 10.94
CA GLU A 47 11.49 -7.75 9.95
C GLU A 47 11.99 -6.31 10.15
N GLU A 48 11.10 -5.40 10.56
CA GLU A 48 11.43 -3.99 10.85
C GLU A 48 12.34 -3.88 12.08
N ASN A 49 12.17 -4.68 13.14
CA ASN A 49 13.06 -4.66 14.31
C ASN A 49 14.43 -5.30 14.06
N VAL A 50 14.49 -6.36 13.27
CA VAL A 50 15.79 -6.94 12.88
C VAL A 50 16.61 -5.94 12.06
N MET A 51 15.97 -5.11 11.25
CA MET A 51 16.63 -4.06 10.47
C MET A 51 16.81 -2.74 11.23
N SER A 52 16.04 -2.46 12.27
CA SER A 52 16.08 -1.19 13.02
C SER A 52 17.41 -1.01 13.77
N SER A 53 18.05 -2.09 14.21
CA SER A 53 19.37 -2.04 14.84
C SER A 53 20.46 -1.51 13.89
N ASP A 54 20.32 -1.75 12.59
CA ASP A 54 21.33 -1.39 11.59
C ASP A 54 20.99 -0.08 10.86
N PHE A 55 19.68 0.21 10.66
CA PHE A 55 19.20 1.35 9.90
C PHE A 55 17.95 2.00 10.54
N PRO A 56 18.05 2.54 11.77
CA PRO A 56 16.89 3.00 12.54
C PRO A 56 16.13 4.15 11.87
N LEU A 57 16.85 5.13 11.31
CA LEU A 57 16.25 6.27 10.60
C LEU A 57 15.47 5.84 9.35
N TYR A 58 15.95 4.82 8.65
CA TYR A 58 15.29 4.34 7.44
C TYR A 58 14.03 3.57 7.76
N VAL A 59 14.10 2.67 8.76
CA VAL A 59 12.93 1.94 9.26
C VAL A 59 11.87 2.92 9.76
N TRP A 60 12.26 3.93 10.54
CA TRP A 60 11.36 5.02 10.95
C TRP A 60 10.71 5.71 9.73
N PHE A 61 11.50 6.06 8.70
CA PHE A 61 10.98 6.72 7.50
C PHE A 61 9.98 5.84 6.73
N VAL A 62 10.24 4.54 6.60
CA VAL A 62 9.29 3.57 6.01
C VAL A 62 8.00 3.49 6.84
N SER A 63 8.11 3.49 8.16
CA SER A 63 6.96 3.46 9.08
C SER A 63 6.07 4.70 8.97
N ILE A 64 6.61 5.86 8.58
CA ILE A 64 5.80 7.06 8.28
C ILE A 64 4.83 6.78 7.13
N PHE A 65 5.23 6.03 6.11
CA PHE A 65 4.31 5.66 5.01
C PHE A 65 3.17 4.78 5.49
N ASN A 66 3.43 3.84 6.42
CA ASN A 66 2.37 3.04 7.03
C ASN A 66 1.37 3.92 7.78
N ALA A 67 1.88 4.87 8.57
CA ALA A 67 1.04 5.82 9.31
C ALA A 67 0.22 6.71 8.36
N MET A 68 0.82 7.22 7.29
CA MET A 68 0.11 8.00 6.27
C MET A 68 -1.02 7.20 5.63
N VAL A 69 -0.75 5.96 5.22
CA VAL A 69 -1.77 5.06 4.65
C VAL A 69 -2.92 4.82 5.64
N PHE A 70 -2.60 4.54 6.92
CA PHE A 70 -3.60 4.31 7.94
C PHE A 70 -4.50 5.52 8.18
N ILE A 71 -3.92 6.72 8.23
CA ILE A 71 -4.65 7.98 8.47
C ILE A 71 -5.45 8.42 7.23
N THR A 72 -5.08 7.97 6.03
CA THR A 72 -5.70 8.37 4.77
C THR A 72 -7.21 8.11 4.74
N TYR A 73 -7.66 6.92 5.17
CA TYR A 73 -9.09 6.57 5.14
C TYR A 73 -9.95 7.37 6.12
N PRO A 74 -9.62 7.50 7.42
CA PRO A 74 -10.39 8.35 8.32
C PRO A 74 -10.36 9.81 7.90
N LEU A 75 -9.22 10.34 7.43
CA LEU A 75 -9.17 11.72 6.92
C LEU A 75 -10.02 11.91 5.66
N GLY A 76 -9.98 10.98 4.71
CA GLY A 76 -10.79 11.10 3.50
C GLY A 76 -12.29 10.99 3.77
N LEU A 77 -12.70 10.22 4.77
CA LEU A 77 -14.09 10.20 5.22
C LEU A 77 -14.52 11.58 5.78
N ILE A 78 -13.69 12.18 6.66
CA ILE A 78 -13.93 13.51 7.19
C ILE A 78 -14.00 14.54 6.05
N ALA A 79 -13.03 14.50 5.14
CA ALA A 79 -12.98 15.39 3.97
C ALA A 79 -14.23 15.23 3.08
N ALA A 80 -14.70 14.00 2.87
CA ALA A 80 -15.89 13.72 2.08
C ALA A 80 -17.15 14.32 2.73
N ILE A 81 -17.29 14.19 4.05
CA ILE A 81 -18.42 14.77 4.80
C ILE A 81 -18.37 16.29 4.75
N VAL A 82 -17.22 16.90 5.02
CA VAL A 82 -17.03 18.36 4.99
C VAL A 82 -17.34 18.91 3.60
N ALA A 83 -16.83 18.29 2.55
CA ALA A 83 -17.09 18.72 1.18
C ALA A 83 -18.57 18.59 0.80
N ALA A 84 -19.24 17.52 1.24
CA ALA A 84 -20.67 17.34 1.02
C ALA A 84 -21.51 18.43 1.70
N MET A 85 -21.16 18.79 2.95
CA MET A 85 -21.86 19.84 3.70
C MET A 85 -21.67 21.25 3.08
N ASN A 86 -20.53 21.51 2.46
CA ASN A 86 -20.22 22.80 1.83
C ASN A 86 -20.69 22.91 0.38
N ALA A 87 -21.19 21.83 -0.22
CA ALA A 87 -21.64 21.83 -1.61
C ALA A 87 -23.08 22.39 -1.72
N TYR A 88 -23.21 23.56 -2.36
CA TYR A 88 -24.51 24.23 -2.61
C TYR A 88 -25.46 23.40 -3.48
N SER A 89 -24.91 22.65 -4.45
CA SER A 89 -25.60 21.61 -5.21
C SER A 89 -24.62 20.47 -5.47
N ASN A 90 -25.11 19.24 -5.64
CA ASN A 90 -24.30 18.03 -5.87
C ASN A 90 -23.48 17.52 -4.67
N ALA A 91 -23.96 17.73 -3.43
CA ALA A 91 -23.32 17.21 -2.20
C ALA A 91 -22.98 15.71 -2.26
N PHE A 92 -23.89 14.90 -2.80
CA PHE A 92 -23.67 13.46 -2.97
C PHE A 92 -22.55 13.14 -3.98
N GLN A 93 -22.46 13.90 -5.08
CA GLN A 93 -21.39 13.72 -6.06
C GLN A 93 -20.02 14.09 -5.47
N ALA A 94 -19.95 15.21 -4.74
CA ALA A 94 -18.73 15.64 -4.05
C ALA A 94 -18.27 14.60 -3.03
N PHE A 95 -19.20 14.06 -2.25
CA PHE A 95 -18.95 12.95 -1.32
C PHE A 95 -18.34 11.75 -2.03
N LEU A 96 -18.99 11.25 -3.09
CA LEU A 96 -18.53 10.07 -3.81
C LEU A 96 -17.16 10.27 -4.47
N MET A 97 -16.91 11.44 -5.08
CA MET A 97 -15.61 11.71 -5.72
C MET A 97 -14.46 11.67 -4.71
N ILE A 98 -14.66 12.21 -3.50
CA ILE A 98 -13.62 12.21 -2.47
C ILE A 98 -13.41 10.81 -1.89
N ILE A 99 -14.48 10.03 -1.68
CA ILE A 99 -14.35 8.64 -1.24
C ILE A 99 -13.59 7.80 -2.26
N VAL A 100 -13.96 7.89 -3.54
CA VAL A 100 -13.28 7.17 -4.63
C VAL A 100 -11.83 7.63 -4.74
N GLY A 101 -11.56 8.94 -4.71
CA GLY A 101 -10.19 9.46 -4.76
C GLY A 101 -9.34 8.96 -3.59
N THR A 102 -9.86 9.07 -2.37
CA THR A 102 -9.18 8.62 -1.15
C THR A 102 -8.89 7.13 -1.18
N TYR A 103 -9.80 6.32 -1.72
CA TYR A 103 -9.65 4.87 -1.81
C TYR A 103 -8.37 4.45 -2.51
N PHE A 104 -7.94 5.19 -3.55
CA PHE A 104 -6.75 4.84 -4.34
C PHE A 104 -5.46 5.49 -3.83
N ILE A 105 -5.51 6.44 -2.89
CA ILE A 105 -4.32 7.08 -2.32
C ILE A 105 -3.32 6.06 -1.71
N PRO A 106 -3.75 5.01 -0.99
CA PRO A 106 -2.83 3.98 -0.48
C PRO A 106 -1.99 3.30 -1.56
N LEU A 107 -2.44 3.21 -2.81
CA LEU A 107 -1.60 2.66 -3.89
C LEU A 107 -0.36 3.51 -4.10
N TYR A 108 -0.51 4.83 -4.12
CA TYR A 108 0.61 5.74 -4.36
C TYR A 108 1.63 5.63 -3.22
N PHE A 109 1.18 5.73 -1.97
CA PHE A 109 2.06 5.59 -0.81
C PHE A 109 2.67 4.20 -0.70
N GLY A 110 1.90 3.15 -1.00
CA GLY A 110 2.37 1.77 -1.00
C GLY A 110 3.48 1.53 -2.01
N LEU A 111 3.34 2.05 -3.24
CA LEU A 111 4.39 1.95 -4.27
C LEU A 111 5.68 2.64 -3.85
N VAL A 112 5.59 3.87 -3.32
CA VAL A 112 6.76 4.60 -2.84
C VAL A 112 7.43 3.84 -1.69
N ARG A 113 6.64 3.32 -0.73
CA ARG A 113 7.14 2.50 0.38
C ARG A 113 7.88 1.26 -0.14
N GLU A 114 7.29 0.51 -1.07
CA GLU A 114 7.90 -0.70 -1.62
C GLU A 114 9.26 -0.41 -2.28
N LEU A 115 9.37 0.66 -3.07
CA LEU A 115 10.64 1.06 -3.69
C LEU A 115 11.73 1.37 -2.64
N LEU A 116 11.34 2.01 -1.54
CA LEU A 116 12.23 2.29 -0.43
C LEU A 116 12.66 0.97 0.25
N THR A 117 11.72 0.11 0.61
CA THR A 117 12.03 -1.16 1.28
C THR A 117 12.92 -2.07 0.44
N VAL A 118 12.74 -2.12 -0.89
CA VAL A 118 13.64 -2.88 -1.79
C VAL A 118 15.08 -2.36 -1.74
N THR A 119 15.24 -1.04 -1.72
CA THR A 119 16.57 -0.40 -1.61
C THR A 119 17.24 -0.79 -0.29
N LEU A 120 16.50 -0.74 0.82
CA LEU A 120 17.00 -1.15 2.14
C LEU A 120 17.44 -2.63 2.15
N LYS A 121 16.58 -3.52 1.64
CA LYS A 121 16.88 -4.96 1.58
C LYS A 121 18.16 -5.21 0.79
N THR A 122 18.38 -4.49 -0.31
CA THR A 122 19.61 -4.59 -1.11
C THR A 122 20.85 -4.17 -0.32
N VAL A 123 20.82 -3.01 0.34
CA VAL A 123 21.93 -2.51 1.17
C VAL A 123 22.24 -3.47 2.32
N TYR A 124 21.20 -3.98 2.98
CA TYR A 124 21.34 -4.96 4.05
C TYR A 124 21.99 -6.26 3.56
N TYR A 125 21.57 -6.80 2.42
CA TYR A 125 22.18 -7.99 1.83
C TYR A 125 23.65 -7.76 1.46
N LEU A 126 24.00 -6.61 0.88
CA LEU A 126 25.39 -6.26 0.56
C LEU A 126 26.25 -6.18 1.83
N LYS A 127 25.76 -5.52 2.89
CA LYS A 127 26.45 -5.47 4.19
C LYS A 127 26.68 -6.88 4.75
N ARG A 128 25.66 -7.75 4.68
CA ARG A 128 25.75 -9.13 5.16
C ARG A 128 26.76 -9.98 4.38
N ILE A 129 26.92 -9.72 3.08
CA ILE A 129 27.94 -10.38 2.25
C ILE A 129 29.33 -9.83 2.55
N ALA A 130 29.47 -8.51 2.75
CA ALA A 130 30.76 -7.86 3.02
C ALA A 130 31.32 -8.19 4.41
N ASN A 131 30.46 -8.47 5.39
CA ASN A 131 30.84 -8.89 6.75
C ASN A 131 30.95 -10.42 6.91
N LYS A 132 30.87 -11.20 5.82
CA LYS A 132 31.20 -12.63 5.79
C LYS A 132 32.63 -12.82 5.31
#